data_AF-A0A2N8SLH9-F1
#
_entry.id   AF-A0A2N8SLH9-F1
#
_cell.length_a   1.000
_cell.length_b   1.000
_cell.length_c   1.000
_cell.angle_alpha   90.00
_cell.angle_beta   90.00
_cell.angle_gamma   90.00
#
_symmetry.space_group_name_H-M   'P 1'
#
loop_
_entity.id
_entity.type
_entity.pdbx_description
1 polymer ?
#
loop_
_entity_poly.entity_id
_entity_poly.type
_entity_poly.pdbx_seq_one_letter_code
_entity_poly.pdbx_strand_id
1 'polypeptide(L)'
;MSLVETFWQYAKPEAKFTKDQLRAEVSEAYEGIVQALATTFACDPETLDKSLGGSTHCVTGCFAYDYAVNGCLNLDALSFNHIDESFLDYLAFLTQAQNANEFYAEGCVPSANKHIALMALVRFKLDEDTHPDWEDEYTPTVYQNLSCGVLTLKEIALLAQMTEKAVRNATQPNAPDRLYTLKQGARTVVDSHEALRWLTGRRNFTPTSIN
;
A
#
# COMPACT_ATOMS: atom_id res chain seq x y z
N MET A 1 -7.14 14.94 7.88
CA MET A 1 -6.02 14.00 7.72
C MET A 1 -6.48 12.95 6.73
N SER A 2 -5.79 12.77 5.61
CA SER A 2 -6.19 11.76 4.61
C SER A 2 -5.90 10.35 5.12
N LEU A 3 -6.56 9.33 4.58
CA LEU A 3 -6.29 7.93 4.91
C LEU A 3 -4.82 7.54 4.66
N VAL A 4 -4.22 8.12 3.62
CA VAL A 4 -2.80 7.93 3.29
C VAL A 4 -1.90 8.48 4.41
N GLU A 5 -2.25 9.64 4.98
CA GLU A 5 -1.50 10.24 6.10
C GLU A 5 -1.55 9.37 7.36
N THR A 6 -2.69 8.74 7.64
CA THR A 6 -2.82 7.87 8.82
C THR A 6 -2.03 6.57 8.66
N PHE A 7 -1.85 6.07 7.44
CA PHE A 7 -1.12 4.82 7.20
C PHE A 7 0.39 4.96 7.40
N TRP A 8 0.93 6.18 7.28
CA TRP A 8 2.35 6.45 7.52
C TRP A 8 2.85 6.09 8.92
N GLN A 9 1.97 5.99 9.92
CA GLN A 9 2.35 5.56 11.27
C GLN A 9 2.68 4.07 11.36
N TYR A 10 2.16 3.26 10.43
CA TYR A 10 2.43 1.82 10.33
C TYR A 10 3.60 1.52 9.38
N ALA A 11 4.03 2.52 8.60
CA ALA A 11 5.10 2.38 7.63
C ALA A 11 6.46 2.24 8.31
N LYS A 12 7.06 1.05 8.19
CA LYS A 12 8.46 0.78 8.53
C LYS A 12 9.23 0.51 7.23
N PRO A 13 9.87 1.51 6.60
CA PRO A 13 10.45 1.37 5.26
C PRO A 13 11.31 0.13 5.04
N GLU A 14 12.13 -0.26 6.01
CA GLU A 14 13.00 -1.44 5.94
C GLU A 14 12.31 -2.78 6.21
N ALA A 15 11.04 -2.77 6.63
CA ALA A 15 10.30 -3.98 6.95
C ALA A 15 10.00 -4.78 5.68
N LYS A 16 10.06 -6.11 5.82
CA LYS A 16 9.73 -7.05 4.76
C LYS A 16 8.65 -7.98 5.24
N PHE A 17 7.56 -8.00 4.51
CA PHE A 17 6.43 -8.88 4.79
C PHE A 17 6.33 -9.95 3.72
N THR A 18 5.84 -11.12 4.11
CA THR A 18 5.52 -12.23 3.21
C THR A 18 4.03 -12.23 2.93
N LYS A 19 3.62 -12.77 1.77
CA LYS A 19 2.21 -12.91 1.41
C LYS A 19 1.41 -13.71 2.46
N ASP A 20 2.04 -14.72 3.07
CA ASP A 20 1.41 -15.54 4.10
C ASP A 20 1.19 -14.78 5.42
N GLN A 21 2.12 -13.89 5.81
CA GLN A 21 1.89 -12.99 6.95
C GLN A 21 0.70 -12.06 6.72
N LEU A 22 0.56 -11.51 5.50
CA LEU A 22 -0.57 -10.64 5.18
C LEU A 22 -1.89 -11.40 5.21
N ARG A 23 -1.92 -12.63 4.69
CA ARG A 23 -3.10 -13.50 4.72
C ARG A 23 -3.53 -13.82 6.15
N ALA A 24 -2.58 -14.19 7.01
CA ALA A 24 -2.87 -14.47 8.42
C ALA A 24 -3.47 -13.24 9.12
N GLU A 25 -2.88 -12.06 8.91
CA GLU A 25 -3.37 -10.81 9.48
C GLU A 25 -4.76 -10.41 8.92
N VAL A 26 -5.04 -10.67 7.64
CA VAL A 26 -6.38 -10.47 7.04
C VAL A 26 -7.41 -11.38 7.69
N SER A 27 -7.09 -12.67 7.90
CA SER A 27 -8.01 -13.62 8.54
C SER A 27 -8.35 -13.19 9.96
N GLU A 28 -7.34 -12.86 10.78
CA GLU A 28 -7.54 -12.40 12.16
C GLU A 28 -8.33 -11.09 12.23
N ALA A 29 -8.01 -10.12 11.36
CA ALA A 29 -8.74 -8.87 11.25
C ALA A 29 -10.20 -9.06 10.83
N TYR A 30 -10.45 -9.95 9.86
CA TYR A 30 -11.80 -10.27 9.40
C TYR A 30 -12.65 -10.91 10.49
N GLU A 31 -12.10 -11.89 11.23
CA GLU A 31 -12.79 -12.49 12.37
C GLU A 31 -13.18 -11.43 13.41
N GLY A 32 -12.28 -10.49 13.71
CA GLY A 32 -12.58 -9.37 14.61
C GLY A 32 -13.70 -8.46 14.10
N ILE A 33 -13.74 -8.17 12.80
CA ILE A 33 -14.83 -7.40 12.18
C ILE A 33 -16.16 -8.13 12.35
N VAL A 34 -16.21 -9.44 12.06
CA VAL A 34 -17.42 -10.25 12.23
C VAL A 34 -17.92 -10.19 13.67
N GLN A 35 -17.04 -10.33 14.66
CA GLN A 35 -17.43 -10.26 16.07
C GLN A 35 -17.93 -8.87 16.49
N ALA A 36 -17.25 -7.81 16.05
CA ALA A 36 -17.66 -6.43 16.32
C ALA A 36 -19.04 -6.11 15.71
N LEU A 37 -19.28 -6.54 14.48
CA LEU A 37 -20.56 -6.35 13.81
C LEU A 37 -21.67 -7.20 14.43
N ALA A 38 -21.39 -8.46 14.77
CA ALA A 38 -22.33 -9.34 15.47
C ALA A 38 -22.76 -8.75 16.82
N THR A 39 -21.80 -8.20 17.57
CA THR A 39 -22.06 -7.46 18.81
C THR A 39 -22.93 -6.22 18.57
N THR A 40 -22.61 -5.44 17.54
CA THR A 40 -23.32 -4.18 17.20
C THR A 40 -24.77 -4.43 16.80
N PHE A 41 -25.01 -5.45 16.00
CA PHE A 41 -26.34 -5.78 15.48
C PHE A 41 -27.07 -6.84 16.31
N ALA A 42 -26.48 -7.28 17.43
CA ALA A 42 -27.00 -8.34 18.30
C ALA A 42 -27.42 -9.59 17.49
N CYS A 43 -26.55 -10.03 16.59
CA CYS A 43 -26.79 -11.18 15.73
C CYS A 43 -25.74 -12.28 15.91
N ASP A 44 -26.00 -13.44 15.32
CA ASP A 44 -25.10 -14.59 15.37
C ASP A 44 -23.89 -14.40 14.43
N PRO A 45 -22.64 -14.51 14.94
CA PRO A 45 -21.43 -14.34 14.13
C PRO A 45 -21.32 -15.31 12.96
N GLU A 46 -21.73 -16.57 13.10
CA GLU A 46 -21.65 -17.55 12.01
C GLU A 46 -22.60 -17.20 10.85
N THR A 47 -23.80 -16.73 11.18
CA THR A 47 -24.77 -16.25 10.19
C THR A 47 -24.26 -15.01 9.47
N LEU A 48 -23.61 -14.10 10.21
CA LEU A 48 -23.02 -12.90 9.64
C LEU A 48 -21.84 -13.24 8.72
N ASP A 49 -20.94 -14.12 9.15
CA ASP A 49 -19.80 -14.60 8.36
C ASP A 49 -20.27 -15.19 7.02
N LYS A 50 -21.28 -16.07 7.04
CA LYS A 50 -21.89 -16.64 5.83
C LYS A 50 -22.48 -15.58 4.91
N SER A 51 -23.02 -14.49 5.48
CA SER A 51 -23.62 -13.39 4.72
C SER A 51 -22.58 -12.46 4.10
N LEU A 52 -21.42 -12.30 4.76
CA LEU A 52 -20.28 -11.55 4.26
C LEU A 52 -19.38 -12.39 3.32
N GLY A 53 -19.60 -13.70 3.28
CA GLY A 53 -18.95 -14.64 2.38
C GLY A 53 -17.56 -15.11 2.82
N GLY A 54 -17.17 -14.85 4.07
CA GLY A 54 -15.90 -15.28 4.63
C GLY A 54 -14.71 -14.39 4.30
N SER A 55 -13.58 -14.66 4.98
CA SER A 55 -12.33 -13.88 4.84
C SER A 55 -11.72 -13.93 3.44
N THR A 56 -12.17 -14.87 2.59
CA THR A 56 -11.74 -14.99 1.19
C THR A 56 -12.08 -13.77 0.34
N HIS A 57 -13.13 -13.01 0.70
CA HIS A 57 -13.43 -11.74 0.03
C HIS A 57 -12.40 -10.64 0.30
N CYS A 58 -11.70 -10.70 1.43
CA CYS A 58 -10.69 -9.72 1.82
C CYS A 58 -9.29 -10.05 1.28
N VAL A 59 -9.16 -11.07 0.42
CA VAL A 59 -7.89 -11.50 -0.20
C VAL A 59 -7.36 -10.47 -1.23
N THR A 60 -8.03 -9.34 -1.43
CA THR A 60 -7.55 -8.17 -2.18
C THR A 60 -6.17 -7.66 -1.72
N GLY A 61 -5.74 -7.94 -0.48
CA GLY A 61 -4.37 -7.69 -0.03
C GLY A 61 -3.29 -8.45 -0.83
N CYS A 62 -3.64 -9.55 -1.51
CA CYS A 62 -2.72 -10.28 -2.39
C CYS A 62 -2.35 -9.48 -3.65
N PHE A 63 -3.32 -8.75 -4.24
CA PHE A 63 -3.06 -7.84 -5.34
C PHE A 63 -2.14 -6.69 -4.89
N ALA A 64 -2.44 -6.06 -3.76
CA ALA A 64 -1.61 -4.98 -3.23
C ALA A 64 -0.17 -5.42 -2.96
N TYR A 65 0.03 -6.66 -2.49
CA TYR A 65 1.35 -7.24 -2.31
C TYR A 65 2.08 -7.46 -3.64
N ASP A 66 1.41 -8.13 -4.59
CA ASP A 66 1.99 -8.45 -5.89
C ASP A 66 2.41 -7.17 -6.63
N TYR A 67 1.58 -6.12 -6.54
CA TYR A 67 1.89 -4.83 -7.12
C TYR A 67 2.99 -4.08 -6.34
N ALA A 68 2.81 -3.86 -5.03
CA ALA A 68 3.75 -3.06 -4.23
C ALA A 68 5.17 -3.66 -4.20
N VAL A 69 5.26 -4.97 -3.97
CA VAL A 69 6.53 -5.66 -3.72
C VAL A 69 7.11 -6.25 -5.00
N ASN A 70 6.29 -6.94 -5.79
CA ASN A 70 6.77 -7.66 -6.98
C ASN A 70 6.68 -6.82 -8.26
N GLY A 71 6.05 -5.64 -8.21
CA GLY A 71 5.82 -4.82 -9.40
C GLY A 71 4.86 -5.46 -10.40
N CYS A 72 4.00 -6.38 -9.96
CA CYS A 72 3.06 -7.07 -10.85
C CYS A 72 1.67 -6.47 -10.69
N LEU A 73 1.24 -5.67 -11.69
CA LEU A 73 -0.14 -5.21 -11.81
C LEU A 73 -0.88 -6.19 -12.72
N ASN A 74 -1.64 -7.12 -12.13
CA ASN A 74 -2.38 -8.14 -12.88
C ASN A 74 -3.84 -7.71 -13.05
N LEU A 75 -4.22 -7.34 -14.29
CA LEU A 75 -5.55 -6.86 -14.64
C LEU A 75 -6.55 -8.03 -14.75
N ASP A 76 -6.11 -9.19 -15.25
CA ASP A 76 -6.95 -10.39 -15.43
C ASP A 76 -7.36 -11.04 -14.10
N ALA A 77 -6.52 -10.94 -13.08
CA ALA A 77 -6.80 -11.48 -11.74
C ALA A 77 -7.90 -10.68 -11.02
N LEU A 78 -8.21 -9.47 -11.49
CA LEU A 78 -9.29 -8.63 -10.99
C LEU A 78 -10.58 -8.97 -11.76
N SER A 79 -11.09 -10.18 -11.57
CA SER A 79 -12.32 -10.68 -12.21
C SER A 79 -13.61 -9.99 -11.72
N PHE A 80 -13.48 -8.88 -10.99
CA PHE A 80 -14.54 -7.96 -10.60
C PHE A 80 -14.00 -6.54 -10.81
N ASN A 81 -14.67 -5.78 -11.67
CA ASN A 81 -14.64 -4.31 -11.83
C ASN A 81 -13.47 -3.53 -11.19
N HIS A 82 -12.74 -2.80 -12.04
CA HIS A 82 -11.83 -1.67 -11.77
C HIS A 82 -10.81 -1.84 -10.62
N ILE A 83 -9.51 -1.67 -10.91
CA ILE A 83 -8.40 -1.61 -9.91
C ILE A 83 -8.79 -0.73 -8.71
N ASP A 84 -9.46 0.39 -8.99
CA ASP A 84 -9.94 1.31 -7.96
C ASP A 84 -10.89 0.66 -6.96
N GLU A 85 -11.98 0.00 -7.41
CA GLU A 85 -12.98 -0.61 -6.50
C GLU A 85 -12.31 -1.64 -5.58
N SER A 86 -11.51 -2.54 -6.16
CA SER A 86 -10.80 -3.56 -5.40
C SER A 86 -9.83 -2.98 -4.37
N PHE A 87 -9.16 -1.88 -4.71
CA PHE A 87 -8.22 -1.23 -3.80
C PHE A 87 -8.94 -0.41 -2.72
N LEU A 88 -10.05 0.26 -3.06
CA LEU A 88 -10.90 0.98 -2.11
C LEU A 88 -11.53 0.02 -1.09
N ASP A 89 -12.04 -1.13 -1.53
CA ASP A 89 -12.58 -2.16 -0.65
C ASP A 89 -11.52 -2.67 0.32
N TYR A 90 -10.30 -2.89 -0.17
CA TYR A 90 -9.16 -3.25 0.68
C TYR A 90 -8.85 -2.17 1.72
N LEU A 91 -8.77 -0.90 1.32
CA LEU A 91 -8.53 0.22 2.25
C LEU A 91 -9.66 0.39 3.28
N ALA A 92 -10.92 0.20 2.85
CA ALA A 92 -12.08 0.23 3.71
C ALA A 92 -12.03 -0.91 4.74
N PHE A 93 -11.68 -2.12 4.32
CA PHE A 93 -11.45 -3.26 5.20
C PHE A 93 -10.40 -2.96 6.28
N LEU A 94 -9.23 -2.41 5.91
CA LEU A 94 -8.18 -2.09 6.89
C LEU A 94 -8.60 -1.04 7.92
N THR A 95 -9.48 -0.13 7.51
CA THR A 95 -10.06 0.89 8.40
C THR A 95 -11.11 0.27 9.32
N GLN A 96 -11.97 -0.60 8.80
CA GLN A 96 -12.96 -1.33 9.60
C GLN A 96 -12.31 -2.24 10.63
N ALA A 97 -11.23 -2.96 10.27
CA ALA A 97 -10.46 -3.80 11.18
C ALA A 97 -9.88 -3.00 12.35
N GLN A 98 -9.37 -1.80 12.08
CA GLN A 98 -8.89 -0.91 13.14
C GLN A 98 -10.03 -0.52 14.08
N ASN A 99 -11.19 -0.14 13.53
CA ASN A 99 -12.34 0.25 14.34
C ASN A 99 -12.86 -0.93 15.19
N ALA A 100 -12.92 -2.14 14.63
CA ALA A 100 -13.29 -3.35 15.37
C ALA A 100 -12.35 -3.56 16.58
N ASN A 101 -11.04 -3.47 16.35
CA ASN A 101 -10.06 -3.58 17.43
C ASN A 101 -10.17 -2.46 18.46
N GLU A 102 -10.29 -1.20 18.03
CA GLU A 102 -10.31 -0.04 18.93
C GLU A 102 -11.57 0.06 19.79
N PHE A 103 -12.74 -0.22 19.21
CA PHE A 103 -14.02 -0.02 19.89
C PHE A 103 -14.56 -1.27 20.57
N TYR A 104 -14.19 -2.46 20.09
CA TYR A 104 -14.72 -3.73 20.59
C TYR A 104 -13.64 -4.64 21.19
N ALA A 105 -12.36 -4.28 21.08
CA ALA A 105 -11.23 -5.13 21.45
C ALA A 105 -11.20 -6.48 20.71
N GLU A 106 -11.75 -6.52 19.49
CA GLU A 106 -11.84 -7.71 18.65
C GLU A 106 -10.82 -7.70 17.49
N GLY A 107 -10.29 -8.87 17.14
CA GLY A 107 -9.30 -9.04 16.07
C GLY A 107 -7.99 -8.26 16.29
N CYS A 108 -7.34 -7.89 15.19
CA CYS A 108 -6.04 -7.20 15.22
C CYS A 108 -6.04 -5.89 14.40
N VAL A 109 -5.09 -5.00 14.69
CA VAL A 109 -4.77 -3.88 13.81
C VAL A 109 -3.86 -4.36 12.67
N PRO A 110 -4.32 -4.36 11.40
CA PRO A 110 -3.61 -5.00 10.31
C PRO A 110 -2.44 -4.13 9.79
N SER A 111 -1.38 -4.04 10.59
CA SER A 111 -0.25 -3.13 10.40
C SER A 111 0.62 -3.51 9.19
N ALA A 112 0.82 -4.80 8.93
CA ALA A 112 1.59 -5.24 7.77
C ALA A 112 0.82 -4.96 6.47
N ASN A 113 -0.48 -5.23 6.46
CA ASN A 113 -1.36 -4.91 5.34
C ASN A 113 -1.45 -3.39 5.09
N LYS A 114 -1.55 -2.55 6.14
CA LYS A 114 -1.49 -1.08 6.00
C LYS A 114 -0.16 -0.58 5.44
N HIS A 115 0.95 -1.19 5.85
CA HIS A 115 2.26 -0.90 5.26
C HIS A 115 2.28 -1.21 3.76
N ILE A 116 1.79 -2.38 3.36
CA ILE A 116 1.74 -2.80 1.95
C ILE A 116 0.79 -1.94 1.14
N ALA A 117 -0.37 -1.58 1.70
CA ALA A 117 -1.31 -0.66 1.06
C ALA A 117 -0.66 0.70 0.79
N LEU A 118 0.07 1.25 1.76
CA LEU A 118 0.81 2.48 1.57
C LEU A 118 1.91 2.34 0.52
N MET A 119 2.65 1.23 0.52
CA MET A 119 3.68 0.98 -0.49
C MET A 119 3.07 0.90 -1.90
N ALA A 120 1.92 0.25 -2.07
CA ALA A 120 1.16 0.24 -3.33
C ALA A 120 0.73 1.65 -3.74
N LEU A 121 0.20 2.47 -2.83
CA LEU A 121 -0.17 3.87 -3.10
C LEU A 121 1.02 4.72 -3.56
N VAL A 122 2.16 4.57 -2.91
CA VAL A 122 3.39 5.28 -3.32
C VAL A 122 3.90 4.77 -4.67
N ARG A 123 3.68 3.50 -4.99
CA ARG A 123 4.02 2.95 -6.31
C ARG A 123 3.07 3.45 -7.40
N PHE A 124 1.75 3.54 -7.13
CA PHE A 124 0.79 4.18 -8.04
C PHE A 124 1.23 5.59 -8.44
N LYS A 125 1.66 6.40 -7.46
CA LYS A 125 2.25 7.72 -7.73
C LYS A 125 3.45 7.69 -8.67
N LEU A 126 4.33 6.71 -8.50
CA LEU A 126 5.53 6.57 -9.32
C LEU A 126 5.16 6.17 -10.75
N ASP A 127 4.32 5.15 -10.87
CA ASP A 127 4.02 4.55 -12.17
C ASP A 127 3.08 5.42 -13.00
N GLU A 128 2.15 6.16 -12.37
CA GLU A 128 1.32 7.17 -13.05
C GLU A 128 2.13 8.20 -13.84
N ASP A 129 3.31 8.56 -13.33
CA ASP A 129 4.19 9.56 -13.95
C ASP A 129 5.26 8.94 -14.87
N THR A 130 5.57 7.64 -14.70
CA THR A 130 6.77 7.06 -15.30
C THR A 130 6.54 5.82 -16.17
N HIS A 131 5.43 5.11 -16.00
CA HIS A 131 5.14 3.90 -16.77
C HIS A 131 4.51 4.29 -18.13
N PRO A 132 5.07 3.82 -19.27
CA PRO A 132 4.66 4.29 -20.61
C PRO A 132 3.22 3.92 -20.98
N ASP A 133 2.76 2.77 -20.49
CA ASP A 133 1.42 2.23 -20.76
C ASP A 133 0.46 2.46 -19.58
N TRP A 134 0.73 3.47 -18.74
CA TRP A 134 -0.16 3.79 -17.63
C TRP A 134 -1.45 4.47 -18.11
N GLU A 135 -2.59 3.98 -17.62
CA GLU A 135 -3.91 4.56 -17.89
C GLU A 135 -4.49 5.15 -16.60
N ASP A 136 -5.23 6.25 -16.70
CA ASP A 136 -5.83 6.95 -15.55
C ASP A 136 -6.70 6.02 -14.69
N GLU A 137 -7.31 5.00 -15.29
CA GLU A 137 -8.16 4.00 -14.63
C GLU A 137 -7.40 3.08 -13.66
N TYR A 138 -6.07 3.01 -13.78
CA TYR A 138 -5.22 2.23 -12.88
C TYR A 138 -4.95 2.97 -11.56
N THR A 139 -5.07 4.30 -11.55
CA THR A 139 -4.83 5.11 -10.36
C THR A 139 -6.06 5.11 -9.46
N PRO A 140 -5.97 4.63 -8.21
CA PRO A 140 -7.11 4.66 -7.30
C PRO A 140 -7.60 6.09 -7.03
N THR A 141 -8.90 6.30 -6.93
CA THR A 141 -9.55 7.60 -6.70
C THR A 141 -9.12 8.25 -5.38
N VAL A 142 -8.75 7.45 -4.37
CA VAL A 142 -8.16 7.95 -3.12
C VAL A 142 -6.84 8.72 -3.34
N TYR A 143 -6.22 8.55 -4.51
CA TYR A 143 -5.01 9.22 -4.93
C TYR A 143 -5.26 10.44 -5.84
N GLN A 144 -6.46 10.57 -6.42
CA GLN A 144 -6.80 11.73 -7.25
C GLN A 144 -6.60 13.01 -6.43
N ASN A 145 -5.79 13.94 -6.95
CA ASN A 145 -5.35 15.21 -6.34
C ASN A 145 -4.15 15.15 -5.36
N LEU A 146 -3.50 14.00 -5.16
CA LEU A 146 -2.18 13.95 -4.52
C LEU A 146 -1.11 14.25 -5.57
N SER A 147 -0.31 15.29 -5.36
CA SER A 147 0.69 15.79 -6.33
C SER A 147 1.51 14.67 -6.98
N CYS A 148 1.34 14.47 -8.28
CA CYS A 148 2.19 13.66 -9.15
C CYS A 148 3.51 14.40 -9.47
N GLY A 149 4.48 13.70 -10.07
CA GLY A 149 5.74 14.29 -10.54
C GLY A 149 6.93 14.22 -9.57
N VAL A 150 6.70 14.02 -8.26
CA VAL A 150 7.79 13.98 -7.27
C VAL A 150 7.55 13.00 -6.12
N LEU A 151 8.62 12.41 -5.61
CA LEU A 151 8.65 11.59 -4.40
C LEU A 151 9.52 12.22 -3.31
N THR A 152 9.11 12.05 -2.06
CA THR A 152 9.90 12.35 -0.86
C THR A 152 10.93 11.25 -0.61
N LEU A 153 11.98 11.56 0.17
CA LEU A 153 12.97 10.54 0.55
C LEU A 153 12.34 9.38 1.37
N LYS A 154 11.26 9.65 2.10
CA LYS A 154 10.53 8.64 2.89
C LYS A 154 9.75 7.68 1.98
N GLU A 155 9.10 8.19 0.94
CA GLU A 155 8.44 7.39 -0.10
C GLU A 155 9.43 6.51 -0.85
N ILE A 156 10.58 7.06 -1.24
CA ILE A 156 11.66 6.29 -1.90
C ILE A 156 12.22 5.21 -0.97
N ALA A 157 12.38 5.52 0.32
CA ALA A 157 12.82 4.55 1.32
C ALA A 157 11.86 3.37 1.45
N LEU A 158 10.55 3.64 1.42
CA LEU A 158 9.50 2.64 1.45
C LEU A 158 9.57 1.72 0.22
N LEU A 159 9.61 2.28 -0.99
CA LEU A 159 9.70 1.50 -2.24
C LEU A 159 10.99 0.69 -2.33
N ALA A 160 12.11 1.23 -1.86
CA ALA A 160 13.41 0.56 -1.89
C ALA A 160 13.59 -0.46 -0.76
N GLN A 161 12.62 -0.55 0.15
CA GLN A 161 12.66 -1.33 1.39
C GLN A 161 13.94 -1.12 2.20
N MET A 162 14.26 0.13 2.52
CA MET A 162 15.45 0.51 3.29
C MET A 162 15.19 1.72 4.18
N THR A 163 16.11 2.00 5.10
CA THR A 163 15.97 3.17 5.98
C THR A 163 16.05 4.48 5.21
N GLU A 164 15.31 5.50 5.64
CA GLU A 164 15.39 6.85 5.07
C GLU A 164 16.81 7.44 5.16
N LYS A 165 17.56 7.05 6.20
CA LYS A 165 18.98 7.41 6.35
C LYS A 165 19.82 6.89 5.18
N ALA A 166 19.59 5.66 4.71
CA ALA A 166 20.30 5.12 3.56
C ALA A 166 19.99 5.88 2.27
N VAL A 167 18.72 6.25 2.05
CA VAL A 167 18.30 7.09 0.92
C VAL A 167 18.94 8.48 1.00
N ARG A 168 18.97 9.10 2.18
CA ARG A 168 19.63 10.39 2.41
C ARG A 168 21.15 10.35 2.15
N ASN A 169 21.79 9.22 2.39
CA ASN A 169 23.20 9.03 2.04
C ASN A 169 23.39 8.95 0.52
N ALA A 170 22.42 8.38 -0.20
CA ALA A 170 22.46 8.33 -1.66
C ALA A 170 22.33 9.72 -2.31
N THR A 171 21.81 10.73 -1.60
CA THR A 171 21.72 12.10 -2.16
C THR A 171 23.03 12.88 -2.09
N GLN A 172 24.04 12.37 -1.37
CA GLN A 172 25.32 13.06 -1.18
C GLN A 172 26.11 13.20 -2.49
N PRO A 173 26.85 14.29 -2.70
CA PRO A 173 27.56 14.55 -3.97
C PRO A 173 28.57 13.47 -4.38
N ASN A 174 29.10 12.72 -3.42
CA ASN A 174 30.10 11.67 -3.61
C ASN A 174 29.50 10.24 -3.63
N ALA A 175 28.17 10.11 -3.58
CA ALA A 175 27.53 8.80 -3.66
C ALA A 175 27.77 8.19 -5.06
N PRO A 176 28.20 6.91 -5.17
CA PRO A 176 28.51 6.27 -6.45
C PRO A 176 27.34 6.22 -7.43
N ASP A 177 26.13 5.95 -6.93
CA ASP A 177 24.87 6.06 -7.66
C ASP A 177 24.02 7.11 -6.94
N ARG A 178 24.33 8.37 -7.23
CA ARG A 178 23.73 9.52 -6.55
C ARG A 178 22.25 9.64 -6.92
N LEU A 179 21.42 9.90 -5.91
CA LEU A 179 20.02 10.25 -6.05
C LEU A 179 19.88 11.78 -6.12
N TYR A 180 19.49 12.30 -7.27
CA TYR A 180 19.37 13.74 -7.46
C TYR A 180 18.09 14.29 -6.84
N THR A 181 18.23 15.31 -6.00
CA THR A 181 17.11 15.93 -5.30
C THR A 181 16.86 17.35 -5.81
N LEU A 182 15.61 17.79 -5.76
CA LEU A 182 15.17 19.16 -5.98
C LEU A 182 14.48 19.73 -4.74
N LYS A 183 14.36 21.05 -4.67
CA LYS A 183 13.60 21.74 -3.62
C LYS A 183 12.23 22.12 -4.12
N GLN A 184 11.19 21.72 -3.39
CA GLN A 184 9.81 22.15 -3.62
C GLN A 184 9.29 22.82 -2.34
N GLY A 185 9.28 24.15 -2.32
CA GLY A 185 9.07 24.93 -1.11
C GLY A 185 10.10 24.59 -0.03
N ALA A 186 9.63 24.15 1.14
CA ALA A 186 10.49 23.73 2.26
C ALA A 186 10.93 22.25 2.19
N ARG A 187 10.42 21.47 1.23
CA ARG A 187 10.63 20.02 1.16
C ARG A 187 11.75 19.67 0.18
N THR A 188 12.57 18.69 0.55
CA THR A 188 13.49 18.00 -0.37
C THR A 188 12.75 16.83 -0.98
N VAL A 189 12.66 16.84 -2.31
CA VAL A 189 11.95 15.83 -3.10
C VAL A 189 12.85 15.38 -4.25
N VAL A 190 12.41 14.35 -4.97
CA VAL A 190 13.07 13.75 -6.12
C VAL A 190 12.03 13.66 -7.22
N ASP A 191 12.41 14.01 -8.44
CA ASP A 191 11.59 13.81 -9.63
C ASP A 191 11.25 12.32 -9.83
N SER A 192 10.03 11.98 -10.27
CA SER A 192 9.63 10.56 -10.34
C SER A 192 10.49 9.74 -11.29
N HIS A 193 10.93 10.28 -12.43
CA HIS A 193 11.80 9.55 -13.36
C HIS A 193 13.18 9.32 -12.76
N GLU A 194 13.72 10.29 -12.04
CA GLU A 194 14.97 10.11 -11.28
C GLU A 194 14.81 9.08 -10.15
N ALA A 195 13.67 9.09 -9.46
CA ALA A 195 13.35 8.08 -8.45
C ALA A 195 13.30 6.68 -9.08
N LEU A 196 12.61 6.50 -10.22
CA LEU A 196 12.53 5.23 -10.94
C LEU A 196 13.91 4.75 -11.39
N ARG A 197 14.73 5.64 -11.98
CA ARG A 197 16.11 5.33 -12.39
C ARG A 197 16.90 4.75 -11.23
N TRP A 198 16.87 5.43 -10.08
CA TRP A 198 17.64 5.01 -8.92
C TRP A 198 17.09 3.73 -8.26
N LEU A 199 15.76 3.62 -8.16
CA LEU A 199 15.04 2.45 -7.63
C LEU A 199 15.32 1.20 -8.46
N THR A 200 15.39 1.30 -9.78
CA THR A 200 15.69 0.18 -10.69
C THR A 200 17.05 -0.48 -10.38
N GLY A 201 18.00 0.24 -9.79
CA GLY A 201 19.27 -0.31 -9.33
C GLY A 201 19.24 -0.99 -7.96
N ARG A 202 18.08 -1.04 -7.27
CA ARG A 202 17.96 -1.55 -5.91
C ARG A 202 17.46 -2.99 -5.90
N ARG A 203 18.10 -3.82 -5.06
CA ARG A 203 17.79 -5.27 -4.95
C ARG A 203 16.31 -5.59 -4.63
N ASN A 204 15.62 -4.72 -3.90
CA ASN A 204 14.25 -4.98 -3.41
C ASN A 204 13.18 -4.25 -4.23
N PHE A 205 13.54 -3.69 -5.38
CA PHE A 205 12.61 -2.99 -6.25
C PHE A 205 12.61 -3.64 -7.63
N THR A 206 11.44 -4.09 -8.05
CA THR A 206 11.18 -4.56 -9.41
C THR A 206 10.36 -3.49 -10.14
N PRO A 207 10.79 -2.97 -11.30
CA PRO A 207 9.95 -2.10 -12.13
C PRO A 207 8.61 -2.75 -12.44
N THR A 208 7.56 -1.95 -12.58
CA THR A 208 6.21 -2.47 -12.81
C THR A 208 6.09 -3.17 -14.17
N SER A 209 5.39 -4.29 -14.18
CA SER A 209 4.86 -4.96 -15.37
C SER A 209 3.35 -5.02 -15.24
N ILE A 210 2.65 -4.52 -16.27
CA ILE A 210 1.20 -4.65 -16.41
C ILE A 210 0.94 -5.93 -17.21
N ASN A 211 0.18 -6.86 -16.63
CA ASN A 211 -0.18 -8.15 -17.23
C ASN A 211 -1.69 -8.33 -17.27
#